data_AF-A0A4P8SMH8-F1
#
_entry.id   AF-A0A4P8SMH8-F1
#
_cell.length_a   1.000
_cell.length_b   1.000
_cell.length_c   1.000
_cell.angle_alpha   90.00
_cell.angle_beta   90.00
_cell.angle_gamma   90.00
#
_symmetry.space_group_name_H-M   'P 1'
#
loop_
_entity.id
_entity.type
_entity.pdbx_description
1 polymer ?
#
loop_
_entity_poly.entity_id
_entity_poly.type
_entity_poly.pdbx_seq_one_letter_code
_entity_poly.pdbx_strand_id
1 'polypeptide(L)' 'MHWIADYWWVFLIILVGIILNGIKELRRLDHKRFLNNKPEIPPHRDNNAQWDDEDDWPKKK' A
#
# COMPACT_ATOMS: atom_id res chain seq x y z
N MET A 1 13.93 -1.65 -38.21
CA MET A 1 13.88 -1.33 -36.77
C MET A 1 14.58 -0.02 -36.40
N HIS A 2 14.66 0.97 -37.31
CA HIS A 2 15.36 2.24 -37.04
C HIS A 2 14.51 3.21 -36.20
N TRP A 3 13.20 3.25 -36.48
CA TRP A 3 12.25 4.10 -35.75
C TRP A 3 12.29 3.89 -34.23
N ILE A 4 12.34 2.64 -33.74
CA ILE A 4 12.41 2.40 -32.28
C ILE A 4 13.69 3.01 -31.69
N ALA A 5 14.81 2.95 -32.41
CA ALA A 5 16.07 3.55 -31.98
C ALA A 5 16.05 5.10 -32.03
N ASP A 6 15.24 5.70 -32.89
CA ASP A 6 15.10 7.16 -33.00
C ASP A 6 14.12 7.74 -31.96
N TYR A 7 13.13 6.95 -31.52
CA TYR A 7 12.02 7.40 -30.66
C TYR A 7 11.92 6.67 -29.31
N TRP A 8 12.96 5.94 -28.90
CA TRP A 8 12.97 5.18 -27.63
C TRP A 8 12.68 6.04 -26.39
N TRP A 9 12.99 7.35 -26.44
CA TRP A 9 12.74 8.31 -25.36
C TRP A 9 11.25 8.48 -25.02
N VAL A 10 10.33 8.13 -25.93
CA VAL A 10 8.87 8.17 -25.67
C VAL A 10 8.51 7.26 -24.49
N PHE A 11 9.18 6.12 -24.34
CA PHE A 11 8.98 5.23 -23.19
C PHE A 11 9.36 5.90 -21.87
N LEU A 12 10.43 6.72 -21.86
CA LEU A 12 10.84 7.45 -20.67
C LEU A 12 9.80 8.50 -20.27
N ILE A 13 9.21 9.21 -21.23
CA ILE A 13 8.15 10.19 -20.94
C ILE A 13 6.92 9.50 -20.34
N ILE A 14 6.50 8.37 -20.92
CA ILE A 14 5.39 7.59 -20.39
C ILE A 14 5.70 7.13 -18.96
N LEU A 15 6.92 6.60 -18.73
CA LEU A 15 7.34 6.13 -17.41
C LEU A 15 7.35 7.26 -16.38
N VAL A 16 7.89 8.43 -16.73
CA VAL A 16 7.87 9.62 -15.87
C VAL A 16 6.43 10.02 -15.55
N GLY A 17 5.53 10.01 -16.54
CA GLY A 17 4.11 10.28 -16.34
C GLY A 17 3.44 9.32 -15.34
N ILE A 18 3.75 8.02 -15.42
CA ILE A 18 3.25 7.01 -14.47
C ILE A 18 3.80 7.26 -13.06
N ILE A 19 5.11 7.50 -12.93
CA ILE A 19 5.76 7.73 -11.63
C ILE A 19 5.20 8.99 -10.97
N LEU A 20 5.06 10.10 -11.72
CA LEU A 20 4.52 11.35 -11.18
C LEU A 20 3.06 11.21 -10.72
N ASN A 21 2.23 10.47 -11.47
CA ASN A 21 0.86 10.17 -11.03
C ASN A 21 0.84 9.28 -9.78
N GLY A 22 1.69 8.26 -9.71
CA GLY A 22 1.84 7.41 -8.53
C GLY A 22 2.23 8.22 -7.29
N ILE A 23 3.24 9.09 -7.41
CA ILE A 23 3.67 9.98 -6.32
C ILE A 23 2.54 10.91 -5.90
N LYS A 24 1.80 11.50 -6.86
CA LYS A 24 0.67 12.39 -6.57
C LYS A 24 -0.41 11.69 -5.76
N GLU A 25 -0.78 10.46 -6.12
CA GLU A 25 -1.77 9.68 -5.37
C GLU A 25 -1.26 9.25 -3.99
N LEU A 26 -0.01 8.81 -3.89
CA LEU A 26 0.59 8.47 -2.59
C LEU A 26 0.64 9.66 -1.64
N ARG A 27 0.88 10.88 -2.17
CA ARG A 27 0.86 12.11 -1.37
C ARG A 27 -0.55 12.53 -0.94
N ARG A 28 -1.61 12.05 -1.62
CA ARG A 28 -3.00 12.29 -1.22
C ARG A 28 -3.42 11.42 -0.04
N LEU A 29 -2.78 10.26 0.14
CA LEU A 29 -3.06 9.33 1.24
C LEU A 29 -2.43 9.82 2.56
N ASP A 30 -3.27 10.27 3.48
CA ASP A 30 -2.86 10.62 4.84
C ASP A 30 -3.01 9.43 5.80
N HIS A 31 -1.97 8.61 5.83
CA HIS A 31 -1.86 7.44 6.70
C HIS A 31 -1.94 7.80 8.18
N LYS A 32 -1.40 8.96 8.57
CA LYS A 32 -1.42 9.41 9.97
C LYS A 32 -2.84 9.76 10.39
N ARG A 33 -3.59 10.45 9.53
CA ARG A 33 -5.01 10.73 9.78
C ARG A 33 -5.84 9.46 9.88
N PHE A 34 -5.59 8.46 9.03
CA PHE A 34 -6.26 7.16 9.13
C PHE A 34 -5.97 6.47 10.47
N LEU A 35 -4.72 6.44 10.91
CA LEU A 35 -4.35 5.83 12.20
C LEU A 35 -4.94 6.57 13.39
N ASN A 36 -4.96 7.91 13.36
CA ASN A 36 -5.54 8.75 14.41
C ASN A 36 -7.07 8.65 14.48
N ASN A 37 -7.73 8.31 13.37
CA ASN A 37 -9.18 8.18 13.27
C ASN A 37 -9.56 6.77 12.80
N LYS A 38 -8.81 5.76 13.28
CA LYS A 38 -9.01 4.38 12.83
C LYS A 38 -10.43 3.96 13.24
N PRO A 39 -11.31 3.61 12.30
CA PRO A 39 -12.64 3.14 12.66
C PRO A 39 -12.51 1.85 13.47
N GLU A 40 -13.39 1.71 14.45
CA GLU A 40 -13.55 0.45 15.15
C GLU A 40 -13.99 -0.60 14.12
N ILE A 41 -13.16 -1.62 13.94
CA ILE A 41 -13.49 -2.73 13.06
C ILE A 41 -14.56 -3.58 13.76
N PRO A 42 -15.57 -4.10 13.04
CA PRO A 42 -16.50 -5.02 13.65
C PRO A 42 -15.71 -6.19 14.26
N PRO A 43 -16.17 -6.75 15.38
CA PRO A 43 -15.54 -7.91 15.97
C PRO A 43 -15.36 -8.97 14.89
N HIS A 44 -14.15 -9.54 14.82
CA HIS A 44 -13.79 -10.52 13.81
C HIS A 44 -14.84 -11.64 13.85
N ARG A 45 -15.46 -11.96 12.70
CA ARG A 45 -16.46 -13.03 12.59
C ARG A 45 -15.83 -14.41 12.43
N ASP A 46 -14.50 -14.49 12.54
CA ASP A 46 -13.79 -15.76 12.56
C ASP A 46 -13.51 -16.18 14.01
N ASN A 47 -13.27 -17.48 14.20
CA ASN A 47 -12.92 -18.04 15.49
C ASN A 47 -11.43 -17.83 15.82
N ASN A 48 -10.70 -16.97 15.11
CA ASN A 48 -9.26 -16.79 15.35
C ASN A 48 -8.98 -16.14 16.72
N ALA A 49 -9.94 -15.40 17.27
CA ALA A 49 -9.85 -14.90 18.65
C ALA A 49 -9.79 -16.03 19.71
N GLN A 50 -10.24 -17.25 19.37
CA GLN A 50 -10.13 -18.43 20.25
C GLN A 50 -8.77 -19.14 20.11
N TRP A 51 -8.03 -18.87 19.02
CA TRP A 51 -6.69 -19.43 18.78
C TRP A 51 -5.59 -18.58 19.43
N ASP A 52 -5.88 -17.31 19.76
CA ASP A 52 -4.99 -16.45 20.57
C ASP A 52 -4.79 -16.98 22.00
N ASP A 53 -5.73 -17.77 22.53
CA ASP A 53 -5.61 -18.42 23.85
C ASP A 53 -4.67 -19.64 23.84
N GLU A 54 -4.42 -20.21 22.65
CA GLU A 54 -3.52 -21.34 22.41
C GLU A 54 -2.15 -20.90 21.86
N ASP A 55 -1.93 -19.60 21.68
CA ASP A 55 -0.67 -19.07 21.15
C ASP A 55 0.43 -19.05 22.24
N ASP A 56 1.47 -19.86 22.04
CA ASP A 56 2.69 -19.95 22.86
C ASP A 56 3.62 -18.72 22.67
N TRP A 57 3.20 -17.71 21.91
CA TRP A 57 3.99 -16.50 21.73
C TRP A 57 4.28 -15.81 23.07
N PRO A 58 5.52 -15.35 23.32
CA PRO A 58 5.86 -14.65 24.54
C PRO A 58 5.02 -13.37 24.65
N LYS A 59 4.07 -13.37 25.60
CA LYS A 59 3.25 -12.20 25.92
C LYS A 59 4.20 -11.08 26.38
N LYS A 60 4.12 -9.93 25.71
CA LYS A 60 4.93 -8.76 26.09
C LYS A 60 4.63 -8.40 27.55
N LYS A 61 5.68 -8.26 28.36
CA LYS A 61 5.61 -7.75 29.74
C LYS A 61 5.10 -6.33 29.79
#